data_AF-A0A9D2FS75-F1
#
_entry.id   AF-A0A9D2FS75-F1
#
_cell.length_a   1.000
_cell.length_b   1.000
_cell.length_c   1.000
_cell.angle_alpha   90.00
_cell.angle_beta   90.00
_cell.angle_gamma   90.00
#
_symmetry.space_group_name_H-M   'P 1'
#
loop_
_entity.id
_entity.type
_entity.pdbx_description
1 polymer ?
#
loop_
_entity_poly.entity_id
_entity_poly.type
_entity_poly.pdbx_seq_one_letter_code
_entity_poly.pdbx_strand_id
1 'polypeptide(L)'
;MKAATELLVFAGKIKAWSPVLGQFNKREETVCGRLLLLCGLWKLGCGEFFEGDKEPQRLLSRLEEKLEKGIHGKPFFPDRPDLHFNISHGGGWAVCALSSVPCGIDIQDVRPIRSPRLLERTMDEAEQEQIKVSSCPEREFARLWAYKESCLKLTGEGITRSMKELPSPAWHEFFWLEDLAGCAAAGEPCRLTIQRCEPGDFLLLTKKLGQ
;
A
#
# COMPACT_ATOMS: atom_id res chain seq x y z
N MET A 1 8.67 -26.45 11.27
CA MET A 1 8.97 -25.03 10.97
C MET A 1 7.71 -24.43 10.36
N LYS A 2 7.14 -23.36 10.95
CA LYS A 2 6.05 -22.63 10.27
C LYS A 2 6.63 -21.97 9.02
N ALA A 3 5.88 -21.95 7.92
CA ALA A 3 6.24 -21.17 6.75
C ALA A 3 6.42 -19.70 7.15
N ALA A 4 7.37 -19.00 6.53
CA ALA A 4 7.56 -17.58 6.79
C ALA A 4 6.33 -16.80 6.32
N THR A 5 5.83 -15.88 7.15
CA THR A 5 4.75 -14.97 6.77
C THR A 5 5.20 -14.10 5.61
N GLU A 6 4.40 -14.00 4.55
CA GLU A 6 4.71 -13.15 3.39
C GLU A 6 3.94 -11.82 3.47
N LEU A 7 4.62 -10.74 3.07
CA LEU A 7 3.98 -9.47 2.75
C LEU A 7 4.21 -9.20 1.26
N LEU A 8 3.16 -9.38 0.48
CA LEU A 8 3.19 -9.16 -0.96
C LEU A 8 2.82 -7.70 -1.25
N VAL A 9 3.62 -7.03 -2.07
CA VAL A 9 3.34 -5.68 -2.56
C VAL A 9 3.14 -5.72 -4.05
N PHE A 10 1.96 -5.30 -4.51
CA PHE A 10 1.64 -5.13 -5.93
C PHE A 10 1.75 -3.65 -6.27
N ALA A 11 2.53 -3.31 -7.28
CA ALA A 11 2.83 -1.92 -7.66
C ALA A 11 2.49 -1.66 -9.14
N GLY A 12 1.84 -0.54 -9.43
CA GLY A 12 1.45 -0.19 -10.80
C GLY A 12 1.49 1.32 -11.07
N LYS A 13 1.85 1.71 -12.30
CA LYS A 13 1.83 3.12 -12.73
C LYS A 13 0.39 3.54 -13.01
N ILE A 14 -0.15 4.49 -12.25
CA ILE A 14 -1.56 4.89 -12.29
C ILE A 14 -2.04 5.17 -13.72
N LYS A 15 -1.27 5.93 -14.50
CA LYS A 15 -1.61 6.26 -15.91
C LYS A 15 -1.71 5.04 -16.84
N ALA A 16 -0.95 3.98 -16.59
CA ALA A 16 -1.06 2.75 -17.38
C ALA A 16 -2.40 2.07 -17.13
N TRP A 17 -2.95 2.19 -15.91
CA TRP A 17 -4.21 1.59 -15.52
C TRP A 17 -5.43 2.43 -15.92
N SER A 18 -5.29 3.74 -16.16
CA SER A 18 -6.35 4.66 -16.59
C SER A 18 -7.32 4.12 -17.66
N PRO A 19 -6.84 3.47 -18.75
CA PRO A 19 -7.74 2.92 -19.77
C PRO A 19 -8.65 1.78 -19.29
N VAL A 20 -8.24 1.05 -18.25
CA VAL A 20 -9.02 -0.04 -17.63
C VAL A 20 -10.04 0.50 -16.62
N LEU A 21 -9.84 1.71 -16.11
CA LEU A 21 -10.66 2.30 -15.04
C LEU A 21 -12.09 2.63 -15.51
N GLY A 22 -12.29 2.88 -16.81
CA GLY A 22 -13.59 3.34 -17.34
C GLY A 22 -14.12 4.57 -16.59
N GLN A 23 -15.43 4.81 -16.65
CA GLN A 23 -16.10 5.85 -15.84
C GLN A 23 -16.44 5.31 -14.43
N PHE A 24 -15.45 4.86 -13.66
CA PHE A 24 -15.67 4.58 -12.24
C PHE A 24 -15.64 5.90 -11.48
N ASN A 25 -16.69 6.23 -10.73
CA ASN A 25 -16.83 7.52 -10.03
C ASN A 25 -15.95 7.63 -8.77
N LYS A 26 -14.64 7.40 -8.92
CA LYS A 26 -13.61 7.54 -7.89
C LYS A 26 -12.32 8.08 -8.51
N ARG A 27 -11.42 8.59 -7.66
CA ARG A 27 -10.08 9.03 -8.08
C ARG A 27 -9.28 7.87 -8.69
N GLU A 28 -8.52 8.14 -9.75
CA GLU A 28 -7.77 7.13 -10.49
C GLU A 28 -6.80 6.34 -9.60
N GLU A 29 -6.16 7.00 -8.64
CA GLU A 29 -5.21 6.39 -7.71
C GLU A 29 -5.88 5.34 -6.82
N THR A 30 -7.09 5.65 -6.34
CA THR A 30 -7.90 4.72 -5.55
C THR A 30 -8.27 3.50 -6.39
N VAL A 31 -8.72 3.70 -7.62
CA VAL A 31 -9.14 2.60 -8.49
C VAL A 31 -7.94 1.73 -8.89
N CYS A 32 -6.80 2.33 -9.24
CA CYS A 32 -5.56 1.60 -9.52
C CYS A 32 -5.15 0.73 -8.33
N GLY A 33 -5.16 1.27 -7.11
CA GLY A 33 -4.89 0.49 -5.90
C GLY A 33 -5.84 -0.70 -5.70
N ARG A 34 -7.13 -0.54 -6.03
CA ARG A 34 -8.13 -1.63 -5.95
C ARG A 34 -7.92 -2.70 -7.02
N LEU A 35 -7.50 -2.32 -8.23
CA LEU A 35 -7.14 -3.28 -9.27
C LEU A 35 -5.89 -4.08 -8.87
N LEU A 36 -4.90 -3.43 -8.27
CA LEU A 36 -3.72 -4.11 -7.71
C LEU A 36 -4.10 -5.09 -6.58
N LEU A 37 -5.08 -4.72 -5.74
CA LEU A 37 -5.64 -5.63 -4.75
C LEU A 37 -6.27 -6.86 -5.42
N LEU A 38 -7.09 -6.68 -6.46
CA LEU A 38 -7.66 -7.81 -7.22
C LEU A 38 -6.56 -8.70 -7.83
N CYS A 39 -5.49 -8.13 -8.41
CA CYS A 39 -4.35 -8.92 -8.86
C CYS A 39 -3.76 -9.78 -7.73
N GLY A 40 -3.63 -9.21 -6.53
CA GLY A 40 -3.14 -9.92 -5.36
C GLY A 40 -4.08 -11.03 -4.86
N LEU A 41 -5.37 -10.74 -4.76
CA LEU A 41 -6.40 -11.70 -4.35
C LEU A 41 -6.40 -12.93 -5.27
N TRP A 42 -6.33 -12.71 -6.58
CA TRP A 42 -6.23 -13.80 -7.54
C TRP A 42 -4.95 -14.62 -7.39
N LYS A 43 -3.80 -13.96 -7.19
CA LYS A 43 -2.52 -14.64 -7.00
C LYS A 43 -2.51 -15.52 -5.76
N LEU A 44 -3.21 -15.10 -4.70
CA LEU A 44 -3.41 -15.88 -3.48
C LEU A 44 -4.49 -16.96 -3.61
N GLY A 45 -5.12 -17.12 -4.78
CA GLY A 45 -6.15 -18.12 -5.00
C GLY A 45 -7.49 -17.80 -4.35
N CYS A 46 -7.74 -16.53 -3.99
CA CYS A 46 -9.01 -16.07 -3.42
C CYS A 46 -10.07 -15.87 -4.53
N GLY A 47 -10.45 -16.97 -5.19
CA GLY A 47 -11.38 -17.00 -6.33
C GLY A 47 -12.80 -16.51 -6.01
N GLU A 48 -13.20 -16.55 -4.75
CA GLU A 48 -14.50 -16.10 -4.24
C GLU A 48 -14.74 -14.60 -4.42
N PHE A 49 -13.69 -13.80 -4.66
CA PHE A 49 -13.82 -12.38 -4.99
C PHE A 49 -14.21 -12.13 -6.45
N PHE A 50 -14.13 -13.16 -7.31
CA PHE A 50 -14.30 -13.02 -8.75
C PHE A 50 -15.58 -13.66 -9.26
N GLU A 51 -16.01 -14.80 -8.69
CA GLU A 51 -17.21 -15.53 -9.10
C GLU A 51 -17.33 -15.75 -10.64
N GLY A 52 -16.18 -15.91 -11.32
CA GLY A 52 -16.11 -16.04 -12.77
C GLY A 52 -16.35 -14.75 -13.57
N ASP A 53 -16.58 -13.61 -12.91
CA ASP A 53 -16.73 -12.31 -13.56
C ASP A 53 -15.37 -11.81 -14.08
N LYS A 54 -15.41 -11.15 -15.23
CA LYS A 54 -14.25 -10.73 -16.00
C LYS A 54 -14.25 -9.23 -16.27
N GLU A 55 -15.37 -8.56 -15.97
CA GLU A 55 -15.53 -7.14 -16.24
C GLU A 55 -14.89 -6.35 -15.08
N PRO A 56 -13.85 -5.53 -15.33
CA PRO A 56 -13.14 -4.81 -14.27
C PRO A 56 -14.07 -4.00 -13.37
N GLN A 57 -15.07 -3.33 -13.95
CA GLN A 57 -16.02 -2.50 -13.24
C GLN A 57 -16.90 -3.32 -12.28
N ARG A 58 -17.37 -4.50 -12.70
CA ARG A 58 -18.16 -5.38 -11.84
C ARG A 58 -17.32 -5.98 -10.73
N LEU A 59 -16.09 -6.41 -11.04
CA LEU A 59 -15.14 -6.90 -10.05
C LEU A 59 -14.82 -5.83 -8.99
N LEU A 60 -14.64 -4.57 -9.42
CA LEU A 60 -14.44 -3.45 -8.51
C LEU A 60 -15.67 -3.17 -7.64
N SER A 61 -16.88 -3.18 -8.21
CA SER A 61 -18.11 -3.01 -7.44
C SER A 61 -18.29 -4.10 -6.39
N ARG A 62 -18.11 -5.38 -6.78
CA ARG A 62 -18.16 -6.53 -5.85
C ARG A 62 -17.09 -6.44 -4.77
N LEU A 63 -15.87 -6.04 -5.12
CA LEU A 63 -14.81 -5.84 -4.14
C LEU A 63 -15.23 -4.80 -3.11
N GLU A 64 -15.81 -3.68 -3.54
CA GLU A 64 -16.27 -2.62 -2.63
C GLU A 64 -17.45 -3.07 -1.74
N GLU A 65 -18.34 -3.92 -2.24
CA GLU A 65 -19.42 -4.53 -1.44
C GLU A 65 -18.88 -5.46 -0.33
N LYS A 66 -17.71 -6.07 -0.54
CA LYS A 66 -17.04 -6.93 0.46
C LYS A 66 -16.14 -6.16 1.43
N LEU A 67 -16.06 -4.84 1.31
CA LEU A 67 -15.19 -4.01 2.16
C LEU A 67 -16.00 -3.21 3.17
N GLU A 68 -15.55 -3.25 4.42
CA GLU A 68 -16.00 -2.32 5.45
C GLU A 68 -14.90 -1.32 5.81
N LYS A 69 -15.26 -0.23 6.49
CA LYS A 69 -14.31 0.77 6.98
C LYS A 69 -14.17 0.65 8.49
N GLY A 70 -12.94 0.49 8.97
CA GLY A 70 -12.63 0.57 10.39
C GLY A 70 -12.84 1.99 10.94
N ILE A 71 -12.63 2.15 12.25
CA ILE A 71 -12.90 3.39 13.03
C ILE A 71 -12.31 4.65 12.40
N HIS A 72 -11.17 4.54 11.71
CA HIS A 72 -10.48 5.67 11.08
C HIS A 72 -10.48 5.60 9.54
N GLY A 73 -11.38 4.80 8.95
CA GLY A 73 -11.55 4.70 7.51
C GLY A 73 -10.65 3.71 6.79
N LYS A 74 -9.75 2.99 7.50
CA LYS A 74 -8.96 1.89 6.91
C LYS A 74 -9.91 0.78 6.43
N PRO A 75 -9.92 0.46 5.12
CA PRO A 75 -10.79 -0.59 4.60
C PRO A 75 -10.28 -1.98 5.01
N PHE A 76 -11.19 -2.92 5.27
CA PHE A 76 -10.86 -4.31 5.63
C PHE A 76 -11.95 -5.27 5.14
N PHE A 77 -11.66 -6.58 5.14
CA PHE A 77 -12.60 -7.64 4.79
C PHE A 77 -13.24 -8.22 6.07
N PRO A 78 -14.51 -7.95 6.38
CA PRO A 78 -15.16 -8.50 7.58
C PRO A 78 -15.24 -10.03 7.55
N ASP A 79 -15.48 -10.61 6.37
CA ASP A 79 -15.63 -12.06 6.18
C ASP A 79 -14.29 -12.81 6.02
N ARG A 80 -13.17 -12.08 5.91
CA ARG A 80 -11.80 -12.63 5.75
C ARG A 80 -10.84 -11.94 6.72
N PRO A 81 -10.99 -12.14 8.03
CA PRO A 81 -10.12 -11.52 9.04
C PRO A 81 -8.67 -12.03 8.96
N ASP A 82 -8.43 -13.13 8.26
CA ASP A 82 -7.11 -13.69 7.94
C ASP A 82 -6.42 -12.96 6.78
N LEU A 83 -7.07 -11.97 6.15
CA LEU A 83 -6.58 -11.27 4.99
C LEU A 83 -6.51 -9.76 5.24
N HIS A 84 -5.29 -9.25 5.29
CA HIS A 84 -5.02 -7.84 5.53
C HIS A 84 -4.41 -7.19 4.30
N PHE A 85 -4.86 -5.97 4.01
CA PHE A 85 -4.29 -5.19 2.93
C PHE A 85 -4.15 -3.72 3.32
N ASN A 86 -3.29 -3.02 2.59
CA ASN A 86 -3.18 -1.58 2.68
C ASN A 86 -2.73 -0.98 1.34
N ILE A 87 -3.20 0.22 1.02
CA ILE A 87 -2.93 0.87 -0.26
C ILE A 87 -2.27 2.22 0.01
N SER A 88 -1.27 2.55 -0.81
CA SER A 88 -0.71 3.90 -0.90
C SER A 88 -0.49 4.30 -2.36
N HIS A 89 -0.31 5.59 -2.59
CA HIS A 89 0.02 6.14 -3.90
C HIS A 89 0.87 7.40 -3.76
N GLY A 90 1.79 7.61 -4.71
CA GLY A 90 2.74 8.72 -4.76
C GLY A 90 3.47 8.71 -6.10
N GLY A 91 3.92 9.86 -6.61
CA GLY A 91 4.72 9.94 -7.84
C GLY A 91 4.18 9.24 -9.09
N GLY A 92 2.86 9.17 -9.25
CA GLY A 92 2.22 8.46 -10.36
C GLY A 92 2.19 6.93 -10.21
N TRP A 93 2.59 6.40 -9.06
CA TRP A 93 2.48 5.00 -8.68
C TRP A 93 1.38 4.78 -7.65
N ALA A 94 0.74 3.61 -7.73
CA ALA A 94 -0.04 3.03 -6.65
C ALA A 94 0.63 1.73 -6.19
N VAL A 95 0.53 1.44 -4.90
CA VAL A 95 1.01 0.20 -4.27
C VAL A 95 -0.08 -0.39 -3.38
N CYS A 96 -0.21 -1.71 -3.40
CA CYS A 96 -1.10 -2.47 -2.54
C CYS A 96 -0.31 -3.57 -1.82
N ALA A 97 -0.20 -3.47 -0.49
CA ALA A 97 0.28 -4.55 0.37
C ALA A 97 -0.84 -5.54 0.67
N LEU A 98 -0.53 -6.83 0.72
CA LEU A 98 -1.43 -7.94 1.04
C LEU A 98 -0.68 -8.99 1.88
N SER A 99 -1.25 -9.41 3.00
CA SER A 99 -0.63 -10.36 3.93
C SER A 99 -1.67 -11.08 4.78
N SER A 100 -1.27 -12.17 5.43
CA SER A 100 -2.08 -12.87 6.43
C SER A 100 -1.99 -12.27 7.83
N VAL A 101 -1.21 -11.20 8.02
CA VAL A 101 -1.08 -10.46 9.27
C VAL A 101 -1.34 -8.97 9.01
N PRO A 102 -1.72 -8.18 10.04
CA PRO A 102 -1.91 -6.75 9.87
C PRO A 102 -0.71 -6.09 9.21
N CYS A 103 -0.96 -5.29 8.16
CA CYS A 103 0.07 -4.61 7.40
C CYS A 103 -0.29 -3.14 7.12
N GLY A 104 0.74 -2.34 6.87
CA GLY A 104 0.67 -0.96 6.40
C GLY A 104 1.73 -0.71 5.33
N ILE A 105 1.44 0.14 4.35
CA ILE A 105 2.39 0.49 3.29
C ILE A 105 2.29 1.97 2.97
N ASP A 106 3.43 2.58 2.69
CA ASP A 106 3.48 3.92 2.15
C ASP A 106 4.55 4.10 1.07
N ILE A 107 4.31 5.07 0.19
CA ILE A 107 5.23 5.43 -0.89
C ILE A 107 5.24 6.96 -1.06
N GLN A 108 6.42 7.55 -1.16
CA GLN A 108 6.64 8.99 -1.16
C GLN A 108 7.54 9.44 -2.30
N ASP A 109 7.17 10.56 -2.91
CA ASP A 109 8.05 11.29 -3.81
C ASP A 109 9.19 11.93 -3.02
N VAL A 110 10.40 11.88 -3.56
CA VAL A 110 11.50 12.71 -3.06
C VAL A 110 11.27 14.14 -3.54
N ARG A 111 10.95 15.04 -2.61
CA ARG A 111 10.66 16.46 -2.88
C ARG A 111 11.48 17.36 -1.97
N PRO A 112 11.79 18.60 -2.40
CA PRO A 112 12.43 19.59 -1.54
C PRO A 112 11.68 19.79 -0.22
N ILE A 113 12.43 19.81 0.89
CA ILE A 113 11.88 20.08 2.21
C ILE A 113 11.52 21.56 2.28
N ARG A 114 10.23 21.90 2.12
CA ARG A 114 9.78 23.28 1.96
C ARG A 114 9.79 24.11 3.26
N SER A 115 9.85 23.47 4.42
CA SER A 115 9.79 24.16 5.70
C SER A 115 10.46 23.35 6.82
N PRO A 116 11.38 23.93 7.61
CA PRO A 116 11.92 23.29 8.81
C PRO A 116 10.83 22.90 9.82
N ARG A 117 9.75 23.69 9.90
CA ARG A 117 8.60 23.40 10.78
C ARG A 117 7.91 22.07 10.44
N LEU A 118 8.04 21.59 9.21
CA LEU A 118 7.51 20.27 8.85
C LEU A 118 8.29 19.17 9.57
N LEU A 119 9.63 19.24 9.52
CA LEU A 119 10.52 18.31 10.23
C LEU A 119 10.26 18.36 11.73
N GLU A 120 10.20 19.57 12.29
CA GLU A 120 9.94 19.76 13.73
C GLU A 120 8.59 19.20 14.17
N ARG A 121 7.60 19.04 13.28
CA ARG A 121 6.27 18.52 13.63
C ARG A 121 6.15 17.02 13.45
N THR A 122 6.92 16.43 12.54
CA THR A 122 6.74 15.02 12.14
C THR A 122 7.91 14.12 12.52
N MET A 123 9.09 14.68 12.78
CA MET A 123 10.30 13.93 13.12
C MET A 123 10.71 14.19 14.58
N ASP A 124 11.24 13.17 15.24
CA ASP A 124 11.90 13.32 16.54
C ASP A 124 13.30 13.95 16.38
N GLU A 125 13.99 14.21 17.48
CA GLU A 125 15.30 14.89 17.44
C GLU A 125 16.38 14.04 16.75
N ALA A 126 16.35 12.72 16.92
CA ALA A 126 17.32 11.82 16.30
C ALA A 126 17.11 11.73 14.79
N GLU A 127 15.86 11.63 14.36
CA GLU A 127 15.46 11.64 12.95
C GLU A 127 15.77 12.98 12.26
N GLN A 128 15.56 14.10 12.96
CA GLN A 128 15.93 15.42 12.44
C GLN A 128 17.43 15.54 12.20
N GLU A 129 18.25 15.10 13.15
CA GLU A 129 19.70 15.12 13.00
C GLU A 129 20.13 14.15 11.87
N GLN A 130 19.53 12.95 11.81
CA GLN A 130 19.78 11.99 10.73
C GLN A 130 19.51 12.56 9.34
N ILE A 131 18.41 13.29 9.17
CA ILE A 131 18.08 13.98 7.91
C ILE A 131 19.12 15.07 7.61
N LYS A 132 19.50 15.85 8.61
CA LYS A 132 20.40 17.00 8.47
C LYS A 132 21.82 16.60 8.07
N VAL A 133 22.33 15.49 8.61
CA VAL A 133 23.69 15.00 8.29
C VAL A 133 23.74 14.06 7.08
N SER A 134 22.58 13.70 6.52
CA SER A 134 22.48 12.87 5.32
C SER A 134 23.11 13.57 4.10
N SER A 135 23.73 12.77 3.23
CA SER A 135 24.22 13.26 1.93
C SER A 135 23.08 13.69 0.99
N CYS A 136 21.86 13.23 1.24
CA CYS A 136 20.65 13.64 0.52
C CYS A 136 19.48 13.79 1.52
N PRO A 137 19.32 14.95 2.16
CA PRO A 137 18.29 15.19 3.18
C PRO A 137 16.87 14.93 2.70
N GLU A 138 16.50 15.32 1.47
CA GLU A 138 15.17 15.10 0.90
C GLU A 138 14.85 13.61 0.77
N ARG A 139 15.83 12.82 0.33
CA ARG A 139 15.68 11.37 0.17
C ARG A 139 15.51 10.70 1.52
N GLU A 140 16.26 11.14 2.52
CA GLU A 140 16.20 10.62 3.87
C GLU A 140 14.88 10.98 4.56
N PHE A 141 14.42 12.21 4.37
CA PHE A 141 13.12 12.65 4.85
C PHE A 141 11.98 11.85 4.21
N ALA A 142 11.98 11.65 2.89
CA ALA A 142 10.96 10.84 2.21
C ALA A 142 10.96 9.39 2.72
N ARG A 143 12.13 8.81 2.99
CA ARG A 143 12.29 7.46 3.55
C ARG A 143 11.67 7.36 4.94
N LEU A 144 12.00 8.28 5.85
CA LEU A 144 11.45 8.31 7.21
C LEU A 144 9.95 8.62 7.20
N TRP A 145 9.49 9.51 6.32
CA TRP A 145 8.07 9.79 6.15
C TRP A 145 7.29 8.54 5.74
N ALA A 146 7.78 7.81 4.73
CA ALA A 146 7.17 6.56 4.30
C ALA A 146 7.10 5.53 5.44
N TYR A 147 8.12 5.45 6.28
CA TYR A 147 8.10 4.59 7.47
C TYR A 147 7.01 5.01 8.48
N LYS A 148 6.91 6.30 8.81
CA LYS A 148 5.91 6.77 9.78
C LYS A 148 4.48 6.57 9.28
N GLU A 149 4.23 6.88 8.02
CA GLU A 149 2.92 6.66 7.39
C GLU A 149 2.60 5.15 7.28
N SER A 150 3.57 4.29 6.98
CA SER A 150 3.33 2.84 6.96
C SER A 150 2.97 2.31 8.35
N CYS A 151 3.59 2.82 9.42
CA CYS A 151 3.25 2.49 10.80
C CYS A 151 1.84 2.97 11.19
N LEU A 152 1.49 4.22 10.85
CA LEU A 152 0.14 4.76 11.08
C LEU A 152 -0.93 3.96 10.31
N LYS A 153 -0.61 3.54 9.08
CA LYS A 153 -1.48 2.70 8.26
C LYS A 153 -1.57 1.27 8.78
N LEU A 154 -0.54 0.74 9.42
CA LEU A 154 -0.58 -0.54 10.10
C LEU A 154 -1.60 -0.53 11.24
N THR A 155 -1.50 0.43 12.17
CA THR A 155 -2.43 0.55 13.31
C THR A 155 -3.82 0.99 12.89
N GLY A 156 -3.89 1.73 11.77
CA GLY A 156 -5.14 2.28 11.27
C GLY A 156 -5.57 3.53 12.02
N GLU A 157 -4.78 4.12 12.92
CA GLU A 157 -5.17 5.31 13.72
C GLU A 157 -5.18 6.62 12.91
N GLY A 158 -4.60 6.60 11.70
CA GLY A 158 -4.45 7.79 10.85
C GLY A 158 -3.61 8.89 11.51
N ILE A 159 -3.65 10.12 10.96
CA ILE A 159 -2.85 11.27 11.44
C ILE A 159 -3.35 11.83 12.78
N THR A 160 -4.34 11.20 13.43
CA THR A 160 -4.81 11.61 14.75
C THR A 160 -3.75 11.39 15.83
N ARG A 161 -2.80 10.49 15.58
CA ARG A 161 -1.66 10.21 16.45
C ARG A 161 -0.44 11.05 16.06
N SER A 162 0.32 11.49 17.06
CA SER A 162 1.60 12.15 16.86
C SER A 162 2.58 11.25 16.12
N MET A 163 3.12 11.73 14.99
CA MET A 163 4.14 11.03 14.22
C MET A 163 5.47 10.85 14.98
N LYS A 164 5.69 11.60 16.07
CA LYS A 164 6.91 11.50 16.89
C LYS A 164 6.87 10.33 17.88
N GLU A 165 5.68 9.85 18.22
CA GLU A 165 5.48 8.86 19.30
C GLU A 165 4.83 7.59 18.76
N LEU A 166 5.24 7.21 17.55
CA LEU A 166 4.78 5.99 16.91
C LEU A 166 5.50 4.80 17.53
N PRO A 167 4.77 3.76 17.97
CA PRO A 167 5.38 2.54 18.44
C PRO A 167 6.05 1.87 17.23
N SER A 168 7.23 1.32 17.45
CA SER A 168 7.89 0.54 16.41
C SER A 168 6.99 -0.65 16.02
N PRO A 169 6.79 -0.91 14.73
CA PRO A 169 6.08 -2.10 14.30
C PRO A 169 6.92 -3.34 14.66
N ALA A 170 6.29 -4.51 14.74
CA ALA A 170 7.02 -5.76 14.95
C ALA A 170 8.03 -6.02 13.82
N TRP A 171 7.73 -5.52 12.62
CA TRP A 171 8.60 -5.62 11.46
C TRP A 171 8.35 -4.48 10.47
N HIS A 172 9.40 -4.01 9.81
CA HIS A 172 9.31 -3.12 8.67
C HIS A 172 10.46 -3.36 7.68
N GLU A 173 10.27 -2.98 6.43
CA GLU A 173 11.32 -2.98 5.40
C GLU A 173 11.16 -1.77 4.48
N PHE A 174 12.28 -1.11 4.20
CA PHE A 174 12.36 -0.01 3.23
C PHE A 174 12.55 -0.58 1.83
N PHE A 175 11.91 0.05 0.84
CA PHE A 175 12.11 -0.28 -0.56
C PHE A 175 12.13 0.99 -1.42
N TRP A 176 12.63 0.85 -2.64
CA TRP A 176 12.61 1.90 -3.64
C TRP A 176 11.85 1.42 -4.87
N LEU A 177 10.94 2.26 -5.36
CA LEU A 177 10.23 2.02 -6.61
C LEU A 177 10.58 3.14 -7.57
N GLU A 178 11.51 2.87 -8.48
CA GLU A 178 12.20 3.94 -9.22
C GLU A 178 12.82 4.92 -8.20
N ASP A 179 12.49 6.20 -8.27
CA ASP A 179 13.01 7.24 -7.36
C ASP A 179 12.11 7.49 -6.14
N LEU A 180 11.04 6.70 -5.95
CA LEU A 180 10.12 6.86 -4.84
C LEU A 180 10.56 6.05 -3.63
N ALA A 181 10.51 6.68 -2.46
CA ALA A 181 10.80 6.04 -1.18
C ALA A 181 9.59 5.26 -0.69
N GLY A 182 9.75 3.97 -0.40
CA GLY A 182 8.68 3.10 0.10
C GLY A 182 9.02 2.47 1.44
N CYS A 183 8.00 2.17 2.23
CA CYS A 183 8.13 1.36 3.42
C CYS A 183 6.90 0.48 3.61
N ALA A 184 7.13 -0.80 3.92
CA ALA A 184 6.11 -1.73 4.38
C ALA A 184 6.33 -2.03 5.87
N ALA A 185 5.25 -2.08 6.64
CA ALA A 185 5.24 -2.42 8.06
C ALA A 185 4.23 -3.53 8.34
N ALA A 186 4.53 -4.40 9.31
CA ALA A 186 3.70 -5.54 9.67
C ALA A 186 3.64 -5.77 11.19
N GLY A 187 2.55 -6.41 11.62
CA GLY A 187 2.35 -6.85 13.01
C GLY A 187 3.19 -8.06 13.41
N GLU A 188 3.83 -8.73 12.46
CA GLU A 188 4.73 -9.88 12.67
C GLU A 188 5.91 -9.82 11.68
N PRO A 189 7.03 -10.53 11.95
CA PRO A 189 8.12 -10.68 10.99
C PRO A 189 7.67 -11.29 9.66
N CYS A 190 7.94 -10.58 8.57
CA CYS A 190 7.53 -10.98 7.22
C CYS A 190 8.73 -11.06 6.26
N ARG A 191 8.55 -11.80 5.16
CA ARG A 191 9.36 -11.66 3.95
C ARG A 191 8.66 -10.73 2.98
N LEU A 192 9.31 -9.62 2.60
CA LEU A 192 8.79 -8.71 1.59
C LEU A 192 8.95 -9.31 0.18
N THR A 193 7.90 -9.23 -0.64
CA THR A 193 8.01 -9.49 -2.08
C THR A 193 7.26 -8.42 -2.85
N ILE A 194 7.97 -7.72 -3.73
CA ILE A 194 7.39 -6.66 -4.55
C ILE A 194 7.21 -7.17 -5.98
N GLN A 195 5.99 -7.09 -6.50
CA GLN A 195 5.63 -7.41 -7.86
C GLN A 195 5.11 -6.16 -8.56
N ARG A 196 5.71 -5.82 -9.70
CA ARG A 196 5.15 -4.83 -10.61
C ARG A 196 4.04 -5.47 -11.44
N CYS A 197 2.94 -4.74 -11.59
CA CYS A 197 1.78 -5.17 -12.33
C CYS A 197 1.44 -4.16 -13.42
N GLU A 198 1.24 -4.69 -14.62
CA GLU A 198 0.73 -3.97 -15.76
C GLU A 198 -0.74 -4.34 -16.00
N PRO A 199 -1.52 -3.48 -16.68
CA PRO A 199 -2.91 -3.78 -17.01
C PRO A 199 -3.09 -5.11 -17.76
N GLY A 200 -2.09 -5.51 -18.55
CA GLY A 200 -2.06 -6.80 -19.24
C GLY A 200 -2.14 -8.01 -18.30
N ASP A 201 -1.55 -7.92 -17.11
CA ASP A 201 -1.59 -8.99 -16.10
C ASP A 201 -3.02 -9.20 -15.59
N PHE A 202 -3.76 -8.10 -15.40
CA PHE A 202 -5.16 -8.15 -15.00
C PHE A 202 -6.06 -8.70 -16.12
N LEU A 203 -5.81 -8.32 -17.38
CA LEU A 203 -6.54 -8.90 -18.52
C LEU A 203 -6.26 -10.39 -18.72
N LEU A 204 -5.06 -10.86 -18.37
CA LEU A 204 -4.74 -12.29 -18.38
C LEU A 204 -5.48 -13.05 -17.27
N LEU A 205 -5.59 -12.44 -16.09
CA LEU A 205 -6.39 -12.93 -14.97
C LEU A 205 -7.87 -13.09 -15.39
N THR A 206 -8.46 -12.06 -16.02
CA THR A 206 -9.87 -12.14 -16.46
C THR A 206 -10.08 -13.17 -17.57
N LYS A 207 -9.09 -13.43 -18.42
CA LYS A 207 -9.15 -14.54 -19.38
C LYS A 207 -9.13 -15.91 -18.70
N LYS A 208 -8.28 -16.11 -17.68
CA LYS A 208 -8.12 -17.39 -16.95
C LYS A 208 -9.34 -17.77 -16.12
N LEU A 209 -10.09 -16.80 -15.60
CA LEU A 209 -11.39 -17.04 -14.93
C LEU A 209 -12.44 -17.73 -15.82
N GLY A 210 -12.19 -17.86 -17.13
CA GLY A 210 -13.10 -18.44 -18.11
C GLY A 210 -12.80 -19.87 -18.56
N GLN A 211 -11.79 -20.52 -18.00
CA GLN A 211 -11.44 -21.91 -18.25
C GLN A 211 -11.82 -22.76 -17.04
#